data_AF-A0A8H8REN2-F1
#
_entry.id   AF-A0A8H8REN2-F1
#
_cell.length_a   1.000
_cell.length_b   1.000
_cell.length_c   1.000
_cell.angle_alpha   90.00
_cell.angle_beta   90.00
_cell.angle_gamma   90.00
#
_symmetry.space_group_name_H-M   'P 1'
#
loop_
_entity.id
_entity.type
_entity.pdbx_description
1 polymer ?
#
loop_
_entity_poly.entity_id
_entity_poly.type
_entity_poly.pdbx_seq_one_letter_code
_entity_poly.pdbx_strand_id
1 'polypeptide(L)'
;MRSASTKILQVNLNSAAYNTESALQVAIKLDINIILQLIPPLDSVFYGDFNAHNPWWDLLYKARDIEGIALVDWIDYHDLALLNTPGIGTFHRSYMARPTNINLTLAYRSIANYI
;
A
#
# COMPACT_ATOMS: atom_id res chain seq x y z
N MET A 1 26.30 -4.15 19.73
CA MET A 1 25.40 -4.21 18.56
C MET A 1 24.03 -4.66 19.03
N ARG A 2 23.01 -3.80 18.99
CA ARG A 2 21.62 -4.29 19.16
C ARG A 2 21.18 -4.81 17.80
N SER A 3 20.92 -6.11 17.70
CA SER A 3 20.21 -6.69 16.56
C SER A 3 18.79 -6.13 16.61
N ALA A 4 18.49 -5.11 15.80
CA ALA A 4 17.12 -4.64 15.63
C ALA A 4 16.35 -5.74 14.88
N SER A 5 15.32 -6.30 15.50
CA SER A 5 14.43 -7.26 14.85
C SER A 5 13.50 -6.47 13.94
N THR A 6 13.80 -6.41 12.64
CA THR A 6 12.86 -5.87 11.65
C THR A 6 11.61 -6.73 11.64
N LYS A 7 10.45 -6.12 11.87
CA LYS A 7 9.15 -6.81 11.81
C LYS A 7 8.58 -6.67 10.41
N ILE A 8 8.13 -7.77 9.82
CA ILE A 8 7.45 -7.75 8.52
C ILE A 8 5.96 -7.88 8.79
N LEU A 9 5.18 -6.92 8.30
CA LEU A 9 3.72 -6.92 8.36
C LEU A 9 3.18 -7.06 6.95
N GLN A 10 2.52 -8.20 6.70
CA GLN A 10 1.85 -8.44 5.44
C GLN A 10 0.44 -7.85 5.47
N VAL A 11 0.11 -7.04 4.45
CA VAL A 11 -1.21 -6.45 4.24
C VAL A 11 -1.86 -7.11 3.01
N ASN A 12 -3.13 -7.50 3.09
CA ASN A 12 -3.86 -8.01 1.93
C ASN A 12 -5.29 -7.47 1.96
N LEU A 13 -5.62 -6.61 1.00
CA LEU A 13 -6.90 -5.91 0.93
C LEU A 13 -7.87 -6.49 -0.11
N ASN A 14 -7.49 -7.58 -0.79
CA ASN A 14 -8.39 -8.24 -1.73
C ASN A 14 -9.58 -8.88 -1.01
N SER A 15 -10.80 -8.53 -1.44
CA SER A 15 -11.99 -9.29 -1.08
C SER A 15 -11.98 -10.61 -1.85
N ALA A 16 -12.32 -11.68 -1.16
CA ALA A 16 -12.52 -12.98 -1.79
C ALA A 16 -13.76 -12.91 -2.70
N ALA A 17 -13.52 -13.15 -3.99
CA ALA A 17 -14.50 -13.41 -5.05
C ALA A 17 -15.42 -12.23 -5.45
N TYR A 18 -15.58 -12.16 -6.78
CA TYR A 18 -16.58 -11.42 -7.54
C TYR A 18 -17.81 -11.08 -6.67
N ASN A 19 -18.13 -9.78 -6.58
CA ASN A 19 -19.34 -9.17 -5.99
C ASN A 19 -19.18 -8.51 -4.60
N THR A 20 -18.01 -8.52 -3.95
CA THR A 20 -17.84 -7.89 -2.63
C THR A 20 -16.91 -6.67 -2.71
N GLU A 21 -17.41 -5.52 -2.26
CA GLU A 21 -16.62 -4.31 -2.02
C GLU A 21 -15.33 -4.69 -1.26
N SER A 22 -14.17 -4.17 -1.66
CA SER A 22 -12.90 -4.52 -1.01
C SER A 22 -12.96 -4.20 0.49
N ALA A 23 -12.19 -4.89 1.33
CA ALA A 23 -12.17 -4.57 2.76
C ALA A 23 -11.79 -3.10 3.01
N LEU A 24 -10.98 -2.52 2.12
CA LEU A 24 -10.64 -1.10 2.09
C LEU A 24 -11.83 -0.21 1.68
N GLN A 25 -12.63 -0.61 0.69
CA GLN A 25 -13.85 0.10 0.30
C GLN A 25 -14.92 0.06 1.38
N VAL A 26 -15.15 -1.09 2.00
CA VAL A 26 -16.08 -1.24 3.12
C VAL A 26 -15.58 -0.44 4.33
N ALA A 27 -14.28 -0.49 4.62
CA ALA A 27 -13.61 0.32 5.64
C ALA A 27 -13.83 1.82 5.40
N ILE A 28 -13.54 2.33 4.21
CA ILE A 28 -13.71 3.74 3.85
C ILE A 28 -15.20 4.13 3.90
N LYS A 29 -16.09 3.29 3.36
CA LYS A 29 -17.54 3.54 3.30
C LYS A 29 -18.22 3.49 4.67
N LEU A 30 -17.65 2.73 5.62
CA LEU A 30 -18.09 2.68 7.02
C LEU A 30 -17.30 3.62 7.94
N ASP A 31 -16.36 4.41 7.41
CA ASP A 31 -15.40 5.23 8.16
C ASP A 31 -14.53 4.43 9.16
N ILE A 32 -14.46 3.11 8.96
CA ILE A 32 -13.62 2.18 9.72
C ILE A 32 -12.29 2.04 9.00
N ASN A 33 -11.43 3.03 9.12
CA ASN A 33 -10.11 2.98 8.51
C ASN A 33 -9.14 2.04 9.25
N ILE A 34 -9.29 0.71 9.11
CA ILE A 34 -8.50 -0.28 9.86
C ILE A 34 -6.99 -0.10 9.63
N ILE A 35 -6.56 0.23 8.41
CA ILE A 35 -5.16 0.55 8.11
C ILE A 35 -4.77 1.95 8.59
N LEU A 36 -5.65 2.97 8.47
CA LEU A 36 -5.31 4.32 8.94
C LEU A 36 -5.25 4.44 10.47
N GLN A 37 -5.90 3.53 11.19
CA GLN A 37 -5.87 3.46 12.65
C GLN A 37 -4.73 2.58 13.19
N LEU A 38 -4.07 1.80 12.34
CA LEU A 38 -2.90 1.02 12.71
C LEU A 38 -1.72 1.98 12.88
N ILE A 39 -1.26 2.15 14.13
CA ILE A 39 0.04 2.77 14.40
C ILE A 39 1.10 1.75 14.00
N PRO A 40 1.87 2.01 12.92
CA PRO A 40 2.88 1.07 12.49
C PRO A 40 4.02 1.02 13.52
N PRO A 41 4.57 -0.15 13.91
CA PRO A 41 5.73 -0.16 14.81
C PRO A 41 6.97 0.39 14.09
N LEU A 42 7.75 1.26 14.75
CA LEU A 42 8.87 2.04 14.16
C LEU A 42 9.94 1.22 13.40
N ASP A 43 10.03 -0.08 13.64
CA ASP A 43 10.98 -1.01 13.00
C ASP A 43 10.28 -2.01 12.06
N SER A 44 9.24 -1.57 11.35
CA SER A 44 8.41 -2.44 10.51
C SER A 44 8.47 -2.11 9.04
N VAL A 45 8.47 -3.18 8.23
CA VAL A 45 8.21 -3.13 6.79
C VAL A 45 6.80 -3.62 6.55
N PHE A 46 6.03 -2.85 5.80
CA PHE A 46 4.68 -3.17 5.33
C PHE A 46 4.80 -3.62 3.90
N TYR A 47 4.26 -4.78 3.57
CA TYR A 47 4.24 -5.27 2.20
C TYR A 47 2.91 -5.93 1.92
N GLY A 48 2.31 -5.66 0.77
CA GLY A 48 0.99 -6.20 0.54
C GLY A 48 0.31 -5.78 -0.75
N ASP A 49 -0.83 -6.41 -0.99
CA ASP A 49 -1.79 -5.95 -1.98
C ASP A 49 -2.70 -4.90 -1.35
N PHE A 50 -2.55 -3.65 -1.79
CA PHE A 50 -3.32 -2.51 -1.33
C PHE A 50 -4.55 -2.25 -2.20
N ASN A 51 -4.61 -2.84 -3.39
CA ASN A 51 -5.68 -2.62 -4.38
C ASN A 51 -6.05 -1.12 -4.54
N ALA A 52 -5.04 -0.25 -4.53
CA ALA A 52 -5.18 1.20 -4.55
C ALA A 52 -4.31 1.80 -5.67
N HIS A 53 -4.83 2.80 -6.38
CA HIS A 53 -4.19 3.37 -7.55
C HIS A 53 -3.82 4.84 -7.34
N ASN A 54 -2.54 5.17 -7.48
CA ASN A 54 -2.06 6.55 -7.41
C ASN A 54 -0.88 6.80 -8.35
N PRO A 55 -0.82 7.96 -9.02
CA PRO A 55 0.33 8.39 -9.81
C PRO A 55 1.68 8.32 -9.08
N TRP A 56 1.69 8.36 -7.73
CA TRP A 56 2.92 8.33 -6.95
C TRP A 56 3.71 7.02 -7.10
N TRP A 57 3.02 5.88 -7.20
CA TRP A 57 3.64 4.56 -7.41
C TRP A 57 3.37 3.98 -8.80
N ASP A 58 2.39 4.50 -9.54
CA ASP A 58 2.10 4.15 -10.93
C ASP A 58 1.92 5.39 -11.81
N LEU A 59 3.02 5.94 -12.33
CA LEU A 59 3.04 7.17 -13.14
C LEU A 59 2.12 7.14 -14.38
N LEU A 60 1.86 5.95 -14.90
CA LEU A 60 1.03 5.75 -16.08
C LEU A 60 -0.47 5.66 -15.72
N TYR A 61 -0.81 5.64 -14.43
CA TYR A 61 -2.18 5.59 -13.95
C TYR A 61 -2.60 7.01 -13.51
N LYS A 62 -3.24 7.74 -14.41
CA LYS A 62 -3.55 9.18 -14.21
C LYS A 62 -4.72 9.43 -13.26
N ALA A 63 -5.63 8.47 -13.13
CA ALA A 63 -6.75 8.59 -12.21
C ALA A 63 -6.26 8.35 -10.77
N ARG A 64 -6.71 9.17 -9.83
CA ARG A 64 -6.56 8.90 -8.40
C ARG A 64 -7.88 8.31 -7.94
N ASP A 65 -7.85 7.08 -7.43
CA ASP A 65 -9.00 6.55 -6.71
C ASP A 65 -8.98 7.05 -5.26
N ILE A 66 -10.11 6.88 -4.56
CA ILE A 66 -10.29 7.41 -3.20
C ILE A 66 -9.33 6.67 -2.25
N GLU A 67 -9.15 5.37 -2.50
CA GLU A 67 -8.25 4.46 -1.82
C GLU A 67 -6.80 4.93 -1.92
N GLY A 68 -6.34 5.29 -3.11
CA GLY A 68 -5.00 5.78 -3.38
C GLY A 68 -4.73 7.16 -2.82
N ILE A 69 -5.75 8.01 -2.68
CA ILE A 69 -5.63 9.30 -1.97
C ILE A 69 -5.47 9.05 -0.48
N ALA A 70 -6.38 8.27 0.12
CA ALA A 70 -6.33 7.95 1.55
C ALA A 70 -5.02 7.26 1.96
N LEU A 71 -4.49 6.38 1.09
CA LEU A 71 -3.22 5.71 1.35
C LEU A 71 -2.02 6.66 1.26
N VAL A 72 -2.04 7.68 0.38
CA VAL A 72 -1.01 8.72 0.36
C VAL A 72 -1.03 9.51 1.66
N ASP A 73 -2.21 9.97 2.08
CA ASP A 73 -2.37 10.72 3.33
C ASP A 73 -1.85 9.93 4.54
N TRP A 74 -2.08 8.61 4.55
CA TRP A 74 -1.55 7.70 5.57
C TRP A 74 -0.03 7.60 5.57
N ILE A 75 0.56 7.40 4.39
CA ILE A 75 2.01 7.29 4.21
C ILE A 75 2.68 8.58 4.70
N ASP A 76 2.13 9.74 4.31
CA ASP A 76 2.64 11.04 4.71
C ASP A 76 2.47 11.28 6.23
N TYR A 77 1.31 10.94 6.79
CA TYR A 77 1.05 11.09 8.23
C TYR A 77 2.02 10.29 9.11
N HIS A 78 2.43 9.10 8.66
CA HIS A 78 3.35 8.23 9.40
C HIS A 78 4.83 8.35 8.98
N ASP A 79 5.19 9.27 8.08
CA ASP A 79 6.54 9.40 7.50
C ASP A 79 7.09 8.06 6.97
N LEU A 80 6.25 7.35 6.22
CA LEU A 80 6.63 6.14 5.52
C LEU A 80 7.27 6.49 4.17
N ALA A 81 8.20 5.65 3.73
CA ALA A 81 8.82 5.69 2.43
C ALA A 81 8.30 4.53 1.57
N LEU A 82 7.96 4.83 0.32
CA LEU A 82 7.69 3.83 -0.71
C LEU A 82 9.02 3.19 -1.15
N LEU A 83 9.12 1.87 -1.00
CA LEU A 83 10.31 1.11 -1.41
C LEU A 83 10.18 0.54 -2.83
N ASN A 84 8.99 0.56 -3.43
CA ASN A 84 8.81 0.21 -4.83
C ASN A 84 9.56 1.18 -5.74
N THR A 85 10.06 0.67 -6.87
CA THR A 85 10.43 1.53 -8.00
C THR A 85 9.16 1.94 -8.75
N PRO A 86 8.82 3.25 -8.81
CA PRO A 86 7.59 3.69 -9.47
C PRO A 86 7.55 3.30 -10.94
N GLY A 87 6.37 2.90 -11.42
CA GLY A 87 6.16 2.50 -12.82
C GLY A 87 6.52 1.04 -13.15
N ILE A 88 7.16 0.29 -12.25
CA ILE A 88 7.26 -1.16 -12.37
C ILE A 88 5.95 -1.78 -11.87
N GLY A 89 5.15 -2.31 -12.80
CA GLY A 89 3.89 -2.95 -12.46
C GLY A 89 4.10 -4.25 -11.67
N THR A 90 3.24 -4.48 -10.69
CA THR A 90 3.29 -5.62 -9.77
C THR A 90 2.11 -6.57 -9.94
N PHE A 91 1.11 -6.20 -10.74
CA PHE A 91 -0.07 -7.00 -11.02
C PHE A 91 -0.26 -7.18 -12.53
N HIS A 92 -0.43 -8.44 -12.95
CA HIS A 92 -0.53 -8.84 -14.35
C HIS A 92 -1.80 -9.66 -14.58
N ARG A 93 -2.57 -9.29 -15.62
CA ARG A 93 -3.65 -10.12 -16.17
C ARG A 93 -3.67 -10.04 -17.69
N SER A 94 -4.07 -11.14 -18.33
CA SER A 94 -4.02 -11.31 -19.80
C SER A 94 -4.81 -10.27 -20.60
N TYR A 95 -5.84 -9.65 -20.00
CA TYR A 95 -6.71 -8.67 -20.67
C TYR A 95 -6.38 -7.21 -20.31
N MET A 96 -5.35 -6.97 -19.51
CA MET A 96 -4.94 -5.61 -19.15
C MET A 96 -4.03 -5.04 -20.25
N ALA A 97 -4.28 -3.78 -20.62
CA ALA A 97 -3.43 -3.08 -21.60
C ALA A 97 -1.98 -2.95 -21.12
N ARG A 98 -1.77 -2.91 -19.81
CA ARG A 98 -0.45 -2.94 -19.17
C ARG A 98 -0.57 -3.48 -17.73
N PRO A 99 0.53 -3.94 -17.13
CA PRO A 99 0.58 -4.21 -15.70
C PRO A 99 0.31 -2.94 -14.87
N THR A 100 -0.33 -3.10 -13.71
CA THR A 100 -0.60 -2.02 -12.74
C THR A 100 0.23 -2.23 -11.48
N ASN A 101 0.53 -1.14 -10.77
CA ASN A 101 1.22 -1.22 -9.49
C ASN A 101 0.23 -1.06 -8.33
N ILE A 102 -0.16 -2.19 -7.72
CA ILE A 102 -1.09 -2.24 -6.56
C ILE A 102 -0.52 -3.03 -5.37
N ASN A 103 0.56 -3.77 -5.59
CA ASN A 103 1.34 -4.35 -4.50
C ASN A 103 2.44 -3.39 -4.08
N LEU A 104 2.39 -2.90 -2.84
CA LEU A 104 3.32 -1.90 -2.33
C LEU A 104 4.14 -2.45 -1.17
N THR A 105 5.37 -1.95 -1.08
CA THR A 105 6.28 -2.14 0.03
C THR A 105 6.57 -0.76 0.63
N LEU A 106 6.27 -0.59 1.90
CA LEU A 106 6.45 0.65 2.66
C LEU A 106 7.30 0.36 3.90
N ALA A 107 8.10 1.32 4.32
CA ALA A 107 8.83 1.25 5.59
C ALA A 107 8.95 2.64 6.19
N TYR A 108 9.19 2.74 7.50
CA TYR A 108 9.54 4.03 8.08
C TYR A 108 10.77 4.62 7.41
N ARG A 109 10.76 5.93 7.13
CA ARG A 109 11.91 6.60 6.50
C ARG A 109 13.20 6.43 7.31
N SER A 110 13.09 6.31 8.63
CA SER A 110 14.21 6.03 9.54
C SER A 110 14.94 4.70 9.25
N ILE A 111 14.22 3.69 8.74
CA ILE A 111 14.78 2.37 8.41
C ILE A 111 14.92 2.13 6.91
N ALA A 112 14.21 2.89 6.08
CA ALA A 112 14.16 2.72 4.63
C ALA A 112 15.55 2.76 3.95
N ASN A 113 16.47 3.56 4.48
CA ASN A 113 17.84 3.66 3.95
C ASN A 113 18.75 2.46 4.31
N TYR A 114 18.26 1.55 5.15
CA TYR A 114 19.00 0.37 5.63
C TYR A 114 18.40 -0.94 5.09
N ILE A 115 17.42 -0.85 4.21
CA ILE A 115 16.74 -1.96 3.52
C ILE A 115 17.24 -1.97 2.07
#